data_AF-A0A7X7VVZ4-F1
#
_entry.id   AF-A0A7X7VVZ4-F1
#
_cell.length_a   1.000
_cell.length_b   1.000
_cell.length_c   1.000
_cell.angle_alpha   90.00
_cell.angle_beta   90.00
_cell.angle_gamma   90.00
#
_symmetry.space_group_name_H-M   'P 1'
#
loop_
_entity.id
_entity.type
_entity.pdbx_description
1 polymer ?
#
loop_
_entity_poly.entity_id
_entity_poly.type
_entity_poly.pdbx_seq_one_letter_code
_entity_poly.pdbx_strand_id
1 'polypeptide(L)' 'MLIVACQVCGSVKILPGTPDSDGMARATWICESCGTGQVLQLSVSADARGGDLRRILGGMSFACSGDPVSVN' A
#
# COMPACT_ATOMS: atom_id res chain seq x y z
N MET A 1 -3.93 -3.14 -1.30
CA MET A 1 -3.39 -2.70 0.01
C MET A 1 -2.78 -1.33 -0.19
N LEU A 2 -2.88 -0.43 0.80
CA LEU A 2 -2.29 0.91 0.75
C LEU A 2 -1.17 1.00 1.77
N ILE A 3 -0.01 1.48 1.35
CA ILE A 3 1.11 1.80 2.24
C ILE A 3 1.11 3.31 2.43
N VAL A 4 0.93 3.77 3.66
CA VAL A 4 0.78 5.19 3.97
C VAL A 4 1.75 5.61 5.06
N ALA A 5 2.25 6.83 4.98
CA ALA A 5 3.07 7.44 6.02
C ALA A 5 2.30 8.55 6.74
N CYS A 6 2.49 8.64 8.06
CA CYS A 6 1.93 9.72 8.85
C CYS A 6 2.53 11.05 8.39
N GLN A 7 1.68 12.00 8.00
CA GLN A 7 2.12 13.32 7.52
C GLN A 7 2.82 14.17 8.60
N VAL A 8 2.72 13.78 9.88
CA VAL A 8 3.32 14.50 11.01
C VAL A 8 4.63 13.86 11.47
N CYS A 9 4.62 12.56 11.80
CA CYS A 9 5.77 11.88 12.39
C CYS A 9 6.45 10.86 11.45
N GLY A 10 5.92 10.63 10.25
CA GLY A 10 6.48 9.70 9.28
C GLY A 10 6.20 8.22 9.53
N SER A 11 5.56 7.84 10.65
CA SER A 11 5.23 6.43 10.92
C SER A 11 4.41 5.80 9.80
N VAL A 12 4.85 4.62 9.33
CA VAL A 12 4.23 3.90 8.20
C VAL A 12 3.18 2.91 8.70
N LYS A 13 2.06 2.81 8.00
CA LYS A 13 1.01 1.81 8.24
C LYS A 13 0.52 1.20 6.94
N ILE A 14 0.15 -0.08 6.99
CA ILE A 14 -0.50 -0.77 5.88
C ILE A 14 -2.01 -0.78 6.15
N LEU A 15 -2.79 -0.22 5.23
CA LEU A 15 -4.24 -0.13 5.32
C LEU A 15 -4.92 -1.01 4.24
N PRO A 16 -6.15 -1.49 4.50
CA PRO A 16 -6.99 -2.05 3.46
C PRO A 16 -7.18 -1.02 2.34
N GLY A 17 -6.97 -1.46 1.10
CA GLY A 17 -7.05 -0.60 -0.09
C GLY A 17 -8.18 -0.99 -1.03
N THR A 18 -9.27 -1.51 -0.48
CA THR A 18 -10.44 -1.92 -1.24
C THR A 18 -11.10 -0.67 -1.81
N PRO A 19 -11.25 -0.54 -3.14
CA PRO A 19 -12.10 0.51 -3.68
C PRO A 19 -13.57 0.24 -3.40
N ASP A 20 -14.32 1.32 -3.20
CA ASP A 20 -15.77 1.35 -3.15
C ASP A 20 -16.36 1.17 -4.58
N SER A 21 -17.68 1.12 -4.69
CA SER A 21 -18.40 0.95 -5.97
C SER A 21 -18.16 2.09 -6.97
N ASP A 22 -17.66 3.24 -6.52
CA ASP A 22 -17.26 4.38 -7.35
C ASP A 22 -15.79 4.31 -7.81
N GLY A 23 -15.07 3.22 -7.49
CA GLY A 23 -13.67 3.04 -7.85
C GLY A 23 -12.69 3.78 -6.92
N MET A 24 -13.15 4.35 -5.80
CA MET A 24 -12.31 5.08 -4.86
C MET A 24 -11.99 4.23 -3.63
N ALA A 25 -10.71 4.10 -3.27
CA ALA A 25 -10.32 3.57 -1.97
C ALA A 25 -10.27 4.69 -0.94
N ARG A 26 -11.04 4.54 0.13
CA ARG A 26 -11.08 5.49 1.26
C ARG A 26 -10.61 4.80 2.52
N ALA A 27 -9.73 5.47 3.27
CA ALA A 27 -9.23 4.95 4.53
C ALA A 27 -9.08 6.08 5.54
N THR A 28 -9.52 5.82 6.76
CA THR A 28 -9.33 6.72 7.90
C THR A 28 -8.56 5.98 8.97
N TRP A 29 -7.52 6.62 9.52
CA TRP A 29 -6.75 6.02 10.60
C TRP A 29 -6.22 7.09 11.56
N ILE A 30 -5.96 6.68 12.80
CA ILE A 30 -5.30 7.51 13.81
C ILE A 30 -3.88 6.99 13.95
N CYS A 31 -2.90 7.88 13.86
CA CYS A 31 -1.51 7.52 14.05
C CYS A 31 -1.27 7.08 15.50
N GLU A 32 -0.86 5.82 15.68
CA GLU A 32 -0.55 5.26 17.00
C GLU A 32 0.69 5.89 17.65
N SER A 33 1.55 6.53 16.85
CA SER A 33 2.77 7.18 17.36
C SER A 33 2.55 8.61 17.85
N CYS A 34 1.73 9.42 17.16
CA CYS A 34 1.55 10.85 17.49
C CYS A 34 0.09 11.28 17.68
N GLY A 35 -0.87 10.38 17.55
CA GLY A 35 -2.30 10.65 17.74
C GLY A 35 -2.99 11.39 16.58
N THR A 36 -2.26 11.77 15.53
CA THR A 36 -2.85 12.51 14.39
C THR A 36 -3.82 11.64 13.59
N GLY A 37 -5.07 12.09 13.48
CA GLY A 37 -6.06 11.51 12.57
C GLY A 37 -5.79 11.88 11.12
N GLN A 38 -5.88 10.90 10.23
CA GLN A 38 -5.63 11.06 8.80
C GLN A 38 -6.73 10.39 7.98
N VAL A 39 -7.14 11.09 6.92
CA VAL A 39 -8.10 10.61 5.92
C VAL A 39 -7.38 10.54 4.58
N LEU A 40 -7.53 9.42 3.90
CA LEU A 40 -6.96 9.18 2.58
C LEU A 40 -8.06 8.77 1.61
N GLN A 41 -8.04 9.35 0.43
CA GLN A 41 -8.90 8.99 -0.69
C GLN A 41 -8.04 8.86 -1.95
N LEU A 42 -8.07 7.69 -2.58
CA LEU A 42 -7.28 7.38 -3.78
C LEU A 42 -8.18 6.75 -4.84
N SER A 43 -8.08 7.22 -6.08
CA SER A 43 -8.71 6.54 -7.21
C SER A 43 -7.98 5.25 -7.52
N VAL A 44 -8.71 4.13 -7.60
CA VAL A 44 -8.16 2.82 -7.93
C VAL A 44 -8.58 2.47 -9.35
N SER A 45 -7.64 2.50 -10.28
CA SER A 45 -7.89 2.18 -11.69
C SER A 45 -8.11 0.69 -11.95
N ALA A 46 -7.57 -0.17 -11.07
CA ALA A 46 -7.74 -1.61 -11.12
C ALA A 46 -7.49 -2.21 -9.73
N ASP A 47 -8.40 -3.07 -9.26
CA ASP A 47 -8.15 -3.90 -8.08
C ASP A 47 -7.70 -5.30 -8.50
N ALA A 48 -6.86 -5.92 -7.68
CA ALA A 48 -6.25 -7.22 -8.02
C ALA A 48 -7.07 -8.43 -7.56
N ARG A 49 -8.28 -8.23 -7.02
CA ARG A 49 -9.07 -9.35 -6.53
C ARG A 49 -9.66 -10.12 -7.70
N GLY A 50 -9.24 -11.38 -7.83
CA GLY A 50 -9.67 -12.26 -8.92
C GLY A 50 -8.92 -12.08 -10.24
N GLY A 51 -7.87 -11.26 -10.26
CA GLY A 51 -7.04 -11.02 -11.45
C GLY A 51 -5.56 -11.32 -11.22
N ASP A 52 -4.78 -11.35 -12.30
CA ASP A 52 -3.34 -11.57 -12.24
C ASP A 52 -2.61 -10.28 -11.82
N LEU A 53 -2.13 -10.23 -10.58
CA LEU A 53 -1.36 -9.10 -10.00
C LEU A 53 -0.23 -8.63 -10.94
N ARG A 54 0.37 -9.55 -11.69
CA ARG A 54 1.43 -9.22 -12.68
C ARG A 54 0.95 -8.26 -13.77
N ARG A 55 -0.31 -8.38 -14.18
CA ARG A 55 -0.91 -7.55 -15.22
C ARG A 55 -1.13 -6.12 -14.73
N ILE A 56 -1.49 -5.95 -13.45
CA ILE A 56 -1.68 -4.64 -12.82
C ILE A 56 -0.35 -3.93 -12.60
N LEU A 57 0.68 -4.68 -12.20
CA LEU A 57 2.04 -4.15 -12.01
C LEU A 57 2.79 -3.98 -13.35
N GLY A 58 2.15 -4.17 -14.51
CA GLY A 58 2.80 -4.02 -15.81
C GLY A 58 4.02 -4.92 -16.02
N GLY A 59 4.09 -6.07 -15.34
CA GLY A 59 5.26 -6.95 -15.38
C GLY A 59 6.43 -6.53 -14.50
N MET A 60 6.27 -5.54 -13.60
CA MET A 60 7.31 -5.22 -12.61
C MET A 60 7.52 -6.41 -11.66
N SER A 61 8.62 -7.14 -11.85
CA SER A 61 9.12 -8.11 -10.88
C SER A 61 9.84 -7.36 -9.77
N PHE A 62 9.54 -7.68 -8.51
CA PHE A 62 10.39 -7.28 -7.40
C PHE A 62 11.78 -7.89 -7.65
N ALA A 63 12.78 -7.05 -7.90
CA ALA A 63 14.16 -7.51 -7.84
C ALA A 63 14.43 -7.84 -6.37
N CYS A 64 14.63 -9.13 -6.06
CA CYS A 64 15.24 -9.50 -4.80
C CYS A 64 16.66 -8.93 -4.81
N SER A 65 16.85 -7.74 -4.23
CA SER A 65 18.16 -7.30 -3.76
C SER A 65 18.49 -8.10 -2.51
N GLY A 66 18.73 -9.40 -2.68
CA GLY A 66 19.45 -10.22 -1.72
C GLY A 66 20.88 -10.29 -2.19
N ASP A 67 21.78 -9.59 -1.50
CA ASP A 67 23.20 -9.93 -1.57
C ASP A 67 23.34 -11.42 -1.21
N PRO A 68 24.01 -12.24 -2.04
CA PRO A 68 24.31 -13.60 -1.63
C PRO A 68 25.36 -13.54 -0.51
N VAL A 69 24.92 -13.71 0.74
CA VAL A 69 25.82 -14.10 1.83
C VAL A 69 26.33 -15.50 1.50
N SER A 70 27.55 -15.55 0.97
CA SER A 70 28.32 -16.77 0.78
C SER A 70 28.69 -17.31 2.17
N VAL A 71 28.00 -18.37 2.60
CA VAL A 71 28.40 -19.16 3.77
C VAL A 71 29.40 -20.20 3.27
N ASN A 72 30.64 -20.04 3.72
CA ASN A 72 31.76 -20.96 3.51
C ASN A 72 31.60 -22.22 4.38
#